data_AF-A0A9P6ED86-F1
#
_entry.id   AF-A0A9P6ED86-F1
#
_cell.length_a   1.000
_cell.length_b   1.000
_cell.length_c   1.000
_cell.angle_alpha   90.00
_cell.angle_beta   90.00
_cell.angle_gamma   90.00
#
_symmetry.space_group_name_H-M   'P 1'
#
loop_
_entity.id
_entity.type
_entity.pdbx_description
1 polymer ?
#
loop_
_entity_poly.entity_id
_entity_poly.type
_entity_poly.pdbx_seq_one_letter_code
_entity_poly.pdbx_strand_id
1 'polypeptide(L)'
;MLRLGKKYEVNHMVSGAVEILENSFPTSLDEFASLGDQTHSIDYCSANLIDIANLALKADLPSVLPCCYLLLSQKLDMLFTGASRKDESLASIIAVSKDAIIRGRERILAVAPVKTLSWLTVTQHPLNASCAARNMWNELPAYFGLPPWEEIRQSTPL
;
A
#
# COMPACT_ATOMS: atom_id res chain seq x y z
N MET A 1 -15.24 -11.48 3.55
CA MET A 1 -16.06 -11.47 2.32
C MET A 1 -15.31 -12.02 1.12
N LEU A 2 -14.19 -11.42 0.69
CA LEU A 2 -13.41 -11.87 -0.48
C LEU A 2 -13.12 -13.39 -0.56
N ARG A 3 -12.65 -14.01 0.53
CA ARG A 3 -12.40 -15.47 0.55
C ARG A 3 -13.66 -16.32 0.37
N LEU A 4 -14.79 -15.87 0.91
CA LEU A 4 -16.07 -16.60 0.81
C LEU A 4 -16.69 -16.37 -0.58
N GLY A 5 -16.69 -15.14 -1.07
CA GLY A 5 -17.15 -14.81 -2.41
C GLY A 5 -16.40 -15.60 -3.49
N LYS A 6 -15.07 -15.70 -3.39
CA LYS A 6 -14.25 -16.50 -4.31
C LYS A 6 -14.47 -18.01 -4.15
N LYS A 7 -14.74 -18.49 -2.93
CA LYS A 7 -15.02 -19.91 -2.66
C LYS A 7 -16.39 -20.36 -3.19
N TYR A 8 -17.38 -19.46 -3.22
CA TYR A 8 -18.75 -19.75 -3.60
C TYR A 8 -19.17 -19.06 -4.91
N GLU A 9 -18.23 -18.50 -5.66
CA GLU A 9 -18.44 -17.79 -6.95
C GLU A 9 -19.53 -16.70 -6.87
N VAL A 10 -19.65 -16.05 -5.72
CA VAL A 10 -20.62 -14.98 -5.50
C VAL A 10 -20.01 -13.65 -5.93
N ASN A 11 -20.04 -13.39 -7.24
CA ASN A 11 -19.32 -12.28 -7.88
C ASN A 11 -19.62 -10.91 -7.25
N HIS A 12 -20.88 -10.59 -6.95
CA HIS A 12 -21.24 -9.28 -6.36
C HIS A 12 -20.59 -9.01 -4.98
N MET A 13 -20.33 -10.07 -4.19
CA MET A 13 -19.65 -9.93 -2.89
C MET A 13 -18.14 -9.77 -3.05
N VAL A 14 -17.57 -10.31 -4.12
CA VAL A 14 -16.16 -10.12 -4.48
C VAL A 14 -15.98 -8.69 -4.98
N SER A 15 -16.80 -8.25 -5.94
CA SER A 15 -16.74 -6.90 -6.52
C SER A 15 -16.88 -5.81 -5.45
N GLY A 16 -17.87 -5.91 -4.55
CA GLY A 16 -18.03 -4.92 -3.47
C GLY A 16 -16.87 -4.93 -2.47
N ALA A 17 -16.24 -6.09 -2.22
CA ALA A 17 -15.07 -6.15 -1.34
C ALA A 17 -13.79 -5.63 -2.01
N VAL A 18 -13.65 -5.79 -3.32
CA VAL A 18 -12.57 -5.19 -4.11
C VAL A 18 -12.74 -3.68 -4.13
N GLU A 19 -13.93 -3.17 -4.41
CA GLU A 19 -14.24 -1.74 -4.43
C GLU A 19 -13.90 -1.05 -3.09
N ILE A 20 -14.23 -1.69 -1.96
CA ILE A 20 -13.86 -1.19 -0.63
C ILE A 20 -12.34 -1.11 -0.46
N LEU A 21 -11.60 -2.13 -0.94
CA LEU A 21 -10.14 -2.13 -0.84
C LEU A 21 -9.52 -1.08 -1.75
N GLU A 22 -10.00 -0.91 -2.97
CA GLU A 22 -9.48 0.10 -3.89
C GLU A 22 -9.75 1.53 -3.39
N ASN A 23 -10.94 1.78 -2.84
CA ASN A 23 -11.26 3.05 -2.21
C ASN A 23 -10.41 3.32 -0.95
N SER A 24 -9.98 2.27 -0.25
CA SER A 24 -9.13 2.40 0.94
C SER A 24 -7.63 2.51 0.59
N PHE A 25 -7.22 2.01 -0.57
CA PHE A 25 -5.83 1.99 -1.05
C PHE A 25 -5.76 2.58 -2.47
N PRO A 26 -5.94 3.90 -2.60
CA PRO A 26 -6.04 4.56 -3.89
C PRO A 26 -4.73 4.56 -4.66
N THR A 27 -4.82 4.72 -5.97
CA THR A 27 -3.66 4.79 -6.86
C THR A 27 -3.17 6.22 -7.10
N SER A 28 -3.96 7.23 -6.71
CA SER A 28 -3.59 8.65 -6.80
C SER A 28 -3.22 9.23 -5.43
N LEU A 29 -2.21 10.12 -5.41
CA LEU A 29 -1.81 10.83 -4.20
C LEU A 29 -2.92 11.73 -3.67
N ASP A 30 -3.73 12.32 -4.54
CA ASP A 30 -4.81 13.24 -4.14
C ASP A 30 -5.93 12.50 -3.40
N GLU A 31 -6.29 11.31 -3.89
CA GLU A 31 -7.23 10.41 -3.23
C GLU A 31 -6.66 9.94 -1.89
N PHE A 32 -5.35 9.61 -1.86
CA PHE A 32 -4.68 9.21 -0.63
C PHE A 32 -4.61 10.33 0.42
N ALA A 33 -4.36 11.57 0.00
CA ALA A 33 -4.36 12.72 0.89
C ALA A 33 -5.78 13.01 1.43
N SER A 34 -6.79 12.84 0.58
CA SER A 34 -8.20 13.05 0.93
C SER A 34 -8.75 11.99 1.90
N LEU A 35 -8.10 10.83 2.01
CA LEU A 35 -8.46 9.78 2.96
C LEU A 35 -8.25 10.19 4.43
N GLY A 36 -7.28 11.07 4.72
CA GLY A 36 -6.96 11.48 6.10
C GLY A 36 -8.10 12.21 6.83
N ASP A 37 -9.02 12.82 6.09
CA ASP A 37 -10.18 13.52 6.63
C ASP A 37 -11.43 12.64 6.76
N GLN A 38 -11.42 11.41 6.20
CA GLN A 38 -12.58 10.51 6.20
C GLN A 38 -12.46 9.44 7.30
N THR A 39 -13.53 9.28 8.09
CA THR A 39 -13.68 8.17 9.04
C THR A 39 -13.63 6.83 8.29
N HIS A 40 -12.52 6.13 8.40
CA HIS A 40 -12.23 4.95 7.61
C HIS A 40 -13.17 3.77 7.90
N SER A 41 -13.67 3.12 6.84
CA SER A 41 -14.42 1.86 6.95
C SER A 41 -13.52 0.66 7.31
N ILE A 42 -12.20 0.79 7.20
CA ILE A 42 -11.21 -0.23 7.55
C ILE A 42 -10.40 0.26 8.75
N ASP A 43 -10.37 -0.56 9.80
CA ASP A 43 -9.46 -0.35 10.94
C ASP A 43 -8.03 -0.65 10.49
N TYR A 44 -7.19 0.39 10.39
CA TYR A 44 -5.76 0.31 10.05
C TYR A 44 -4.88 -0.24 11.19
N CYS A 45 -5.48 -0.97 12.13
CA CYS A 45 -4.74 -1.82 13.06
C CYS A 45 -3.76 -2.70 12.29
N SER A 46 -2.56 -2.84 12.84
CA SER A 46 -1.41 -3.41 12.14
C SER A 46 -1.59 -4.86 11.72
N ALA A 47 -2.38 -5.64 12.47
CA ALA A 47 -2.74 -7.01 12.10
C ALA A 47 -3.63 -7.04 10.86
N ASN A 48 -4.60 -6.13 10.76
CA ASN A 48 -5.48 -6.03 9.60
C ASN A 48 -4.68 -5.62 8.35
N LEU A 49 -3.70 -4.73 8.48
CA LEU A 49 -2.84 -4.31 7.37
C LEU A 49 -2.04 -5.49 6.79
N ILE A 50 -1.49 -6.35 7.65
CA ILE A 50 -0.79 -7.58 7.24
C ILE A 50 -1.76 -8.53 6.54
N ASP A 51 -2.96 -8.70 7.07
CA ASP A 51 -3.97 -9.57 6.49
C ASP A 51 -4.48 -9.06 5.14
N ILE A 52 -4.64 -7.75 4.98
CA ILE A 52 -5.02 -7.11 3.72
C ILE A 52 -3.91 -7.30 2.68
N ALA A 53 -2.65 -7.05 3.03
CA ALA A 53 -1.53 -7.25 2.11
C ALA A 53 -1.43 -8.71 1.64
N ASN A 54 -1.56 -9.66 2.57
CA ASN A 54 -1.58 -11.09 2.27
C ASN A 54 -2.82 -11.49 1.43
N LEU A 55 -3.97 -10.84 1.67
CA LEU A 55 -5.21 -11.09 0.93
C LEU A 55 -5.10 -10.56 -0.49
N ALA A 56 -4.63 -9.33 -0.68
CA ALA A 56 -4.43 -8.70 -1.98
C ALA A 56 -3.46 -9.50 -2.84
N LEU A 57 -2.35 -9.99 -2.26
CA LEU A 57 -1.41 -10.86 -2.96
C LEU A 57 -2.06 -12.18 -3.40
N LYS A 58 -2.85 -12.83 -2.54
CA LYS A 58 -3.55 -14.09 -2.87
C LYS A 58 -4.73 -13.91 -3.82
N ALA A 59 -5.32 -12.72 -3.82
CA ALA A 59 -6.43 -12.37 -4.68
C ALA A 59 -5.98 -11.87 -6.05
N ASP A 60 -4.67 -11.67 -6.25
CA ASP A 60 -4.07 -11.07 -7.44
C ASP A 60 -4.58 -9.65 -7.70
N LEU A 61 -4.59 -8.83 -6.64
CA LEU A 61 -5.01 -7.42 -6.66
C LEU A 61 -3.79 -6.51 -6.52
N PRO A 62 -3.04 -6.26 -7.61
CA PRO A 62 -1.82 -5.45 -7.56
C PRO A 62 -2.10 -3.97 -7.26
N SER A 63 -3.31 -3.45 -7.51
CA SER A 63 -3.72 -2.06 -7.24
C SER A 63 -3.55 -1.65 -5.78
N VAL A 64 -3.82 -2.58 -4.87
CA VAL A 64 -3.81 -2.35 -3.42
C VAL A 64 -2.40 -2.47 -2.82
N LEU A 65 -1.49 -3.21 -3.49
CA LEU A 65 -0.21 -3.62 -2.92
C LEU A 65 0.78 -2.45 -2.66
N PRO A 66 1.01 -1.49 -3.58
CA PRO A 66 2.00 -0.43 -3.36
C PRO A 66 1.68 0.43 -2.13
N CYS A 67 0.41 0.79 -1.94
CA CYS A 67 -0.05 1.58 -0.78
C CYS A 67 0.02 0.77 0.51
N CYS A 68 -0.41 -0.50 0.48
CA CYS A 68 -0.26 -1.41 1.62
C CYS A 68 1.21 -1.56 2.04
N TYR A 69 2.12 -1.75 1.09
CA TYR A 69 3.55 -1.92 1.35
C TYR A 69 4.19 -0.65 1.88
N LEU A 70 3.77 0.53 1.40
CA LEU A 70 4.20 1.81 1.95
C LEU A 70 3.82 1.93 3.42
N LEU A 71 2.57 1.64 3.79
CA LEU A 71 2.11 1.71 5.18
C LEU A 71 2.80 0.68 6.08
N LEU A 72 3.04 -0.54 5.58
CA LEU A 72 3.80 -1.57 6.29
C LEU A 72 5.27 -1.18 6.48
N SER A 73 5.87 -0.48 5.51
CA SER A 73 7.28 -0.05 5.58
C SER A 73 7.55 0.96 6.70
N GLN A 74 6.53 1.70 7.15
CA GLN A 74 6.61 2.60 8.30
C GLN A 74 6.61 1.85 9.64
N LYS A 75 6.19 0.59 9.63
CA LYS A 75 5.88 -0.25 10.80
C LYS A 75 6.77 -1.51 10.83
N LEU A 76 8.09 -1.32 10.75
CA LEU A 76 9.09 -2.40 10.62
C LEU A 76 9.03 -3.46 11.72
N ASP A 77 8.78 -3.08 12.97
CA ASP A 77 8.76 -4.02 14.10
C ASP A 77 7.79 -5.17 13.82
N MET A 78 6.61 -4.84 13.28
CA MET A 78 5.54 -5.79 13.01
C MET A 78 5.79 -6.65 11.76
N LEU A 79 6.73 -6.26 10.91
CA LEU A 79 7.19 -7.10 9.80
C LEU A 79 7.97 -8.33 10.34
N PHE A 80 8.70 -8.14 11.44
CA PHE A 80 9.56 -9.16 12.05
C PHE A 80 8.84 -9.93 13.15
N THR A 81 8.17 -9.24 14.07
CA THR A 81 7.49 -9.85 15.21
C THR A 81 6.08 -10.34 14.87
N GLY A 82 5.51 -9.86 13.76
CA GLY A 82 4.10 -10.03 13.43
C GLY A 82 3.20 -9.11 14.26
N ALA A 83 1.90 -9.23 14.07
CA ALA A 83 0.92 -8.47 14.83
C ALA A 83 -0.12 -9.39 15.46
N SER A 84 -0.40 -9.17 16.74
CA SER A 84 -1.44 -9.92 17.45
C SER A 84 -2.82 -9.48 16.99
N ARG A 85 -3.67 -10.44 16.64
CA ARG A 85 -5.08 -10.22 16.35
C ARG A 85 -5.90 -10.21 17.65
N LYS A 86 -7.18 -9.80 17.54
CA LYS A 86 -8.14 -9.85 18.67
C LYS A 86 -8.39 -11.27 19.20
N ASP A 87 -8.08 -12.29 18.42
CA ASP A 87 -8.19 -13.71 18.75
C ASP A 87 -6.86 -14.31 19.25
N GLU A 88 -5.88 -13.47 19.60
CA GLU A 88 -4.51 -13.84 20.02
C GLU A 88 -3.68 -14.58 18.96
N SER A 89 -4.22 -14.79 17.75
CA SER A 89 -3.44 -15.34 16.65
C SER A 89 -2.47 -14.31 16.09
N LEU A 90 -1.33 -14.78 15.60
CA LEU A 90 -0.27 -13.91 15.09
C LEU A 90 -0.40 -13.77 13.57
N ALA A 91 -0.73 -12.55 13.11
CA ALA A 91 -0.67 -12.20 11.71
C ALA A 91 0.79 -12.04 11.29
N SER A 92 1.23 -12.86 10.34
CA SER A 92 2.56 -12.80 9.76
C SER A 92 2.47 -12.59 8.26
N ILE A 93 3.32 -11.72 7.74
CA ILE A 93 3.36 -11.38 6.32
C ILE A 93 4.14 -12.46 5.54
N ILE A 94 3.70 -12.71 4.30
CA ILE A 94 4.33 -13.70 3.41
C ILE A 94 5.78 -13.29 3.10
N ALA A 95 6.69 -14.27 3.06
CA ALA A 95 8.13 -14.02 2.90
C ALA A 95 8.49 -13.22 1.65
N VAL A 96 7.83 -13.47 0.52
CA VAL A 96 8.03 -12.73 -0.74
C VAL A 96 7.73 -11.24 -0.56
N SER A 97 6.66 -10.91 0.15
CA SER A 97 6.29 -9.52 0.45
C SER A 97 7.25 -8.86 1.44
N LYS A 98 7.85 -9.62 2.37
CA LYS A 98 8.84 -9.06 3.31
C LYS A 98 10.05 -8.47 2.58
N ASP A 99 10.63 -9.23 1.66
CA ASP A 99 11.81 -8.79 0.91
C ASP A 99 11.48 -7.55 0.06
N ALA A 100 10.32 -7.56 -0.62
CA ALA A 100 9.85 -6.41 -1.40
C ALA A 100 9.67 -5.16 -0.54
N ILE A 101 9.06 -5.28 0.65
CA ILE A 101 8.83 -4.15 1.56
C ILE A 101 10.16 -3.59 2.09
N ILE A 102 11.09 -4.45 2.51
CA ILE A 102 12.39 -4.02 3.05
C ILE A 102 13.19 -3.27 1.98
N ARG A 103 13.31 -3.84 0.77
CA ARG A 103 14.02 -3.20 -0.34
C ARG A 103 13.34 -1.92 -0.79
N GLY A 104 12.01 -1.92 -0.88
CA GLY A 104 11.24 -0.75 -1.25
C GLY A 104 11.43 0.39 -0.25
N ARG A 105 11.42 0.08 1.05
CA ARG A 105 11.72 1.04 2.10
C ARG A 105 13.12 1.64 1.96
N GLU A 106 14.13 0.81 1.73
CA GLU A 106 15.51 1.26 1.55
C GLU A 106 15.63 2.21 0.35
N ARG A 107 14.98 1.88 -0.78
CA ARG A 107 14.94 2.76 -1.97
C ARG A 107 14.24 4.09 -1.69
N ILE A 108 13.09 4.06 -1.01
CA ILE A 108 12.37 5.29 -0.63
C ILE A 108 13.24 6.17 0.24
N LEU A 109 13.93 5.60 1.24
CA LEU A 109 14.82 6.35 2.13
C LEU A 109 16.06 6.88 1.42
N ALA A 110 16.58 6.18 0.40
CA ALA A 110 17.71 6.66 -0.39
C ALA A 110 17.34 7.87 -1.27
N VAL A 111 16.10 7.91 -1.76
CA VAL A 111 15.63 8.95 -2.70
C VAL A 111 14.98 10.15 -1.98
N ALA A 112 14.38 9.93 -0.81
CA ALA A 112 13.65 10.96 -0.05
C ALA A 112 14.49 12.22 0.27
N PRO A 113 15.79 12.14 0.64
CA PRO A 113 16.60 13.32 0.88
C PRO A 113 16.74 14.22 -0.34
N VAL A 114 16.86 13.62 -1.53
CA VAL A 114 17.10 14.35 -2.79
C VAL A 114 15.80 14.90 -3.36
N LYS A 115 14.67 14.19 -3.22
CA LYS A 115 13.39 14.61 -3.80
C LYS A 115 12.56 15.47 -2.84
N THR A 116 12.41 15.04 -1.59
CA THR A 116 11.50 15.67 -0.61
C THR A 116 12.20 16.69 0.27
N LEU A 117 13.50 16.47 0.56
CA LEU A 117 14.30 17.35 1.42
C LEU A 117 15.34 18.16 0.63
N SER A 118 15.14 18.33 -0.69
CA SER A 118 16.01 19.18 -1.51
C SER A 118 16.08 20.62 -0.99
N TRP A 119 15.01 21.10 -0.34
CA TRP A 119 14.96 22.39 0.33
C TRP A 119 15.97 22.53 1.48
N LEU A 120 16.44 21.43 2.09
CA LEU A 120 17.49 21.44 3.12
C LEU A 120 18.90 21.54 2.53
N THR A 121 19.09 21.14 1.27
CA THR A 121 20.42 20.98 0.65
C THR A 121 20.67 21.96 -0.50
N VAL A 122 19.63 22.56 -1.09
CA VAL A 122 19.73 23.49 -2.22
C VAL A 122 18.97 24.77 -1.91
N THR A 123 19.60 25.93 -2.13
CA THR A 123 19.05 27.30 -1.93
C THR A 123 17.94 27.69 -2.91
N GLN A 124 17.36 26.75 -3.67
CA GLN A 124 16.30 27.03 -4.62
C GLN A 124 14.91 26.92 -3.97
N HIS A 125 14.05 27.88 -4.32
CA HIS A 125 12.77 28.19 -3.68
C HIS A 125 11.87 26.98 -3.35
N PRO A 126 11.13 27.02 -2.22
CA PRO A 126 10.31 25.92 -1.68
C PRO A 126 9.02 25.59 -2.47
N LEU A 127 8.88 26.01 -3.73
CA LEU A 127 7.61 25.94 -4.47
C LEU A 127 7.27 24.57 -5.08
N ASN A 128 8.17 23.57 -5.02
CA ASN A 128 8.01 22.29 -5.74
C ASN A 128 7.74 21.06 -4.85
N ALA A 129 7.53 21.23 -3.54
CA ALA A 129 7.34 20.10 -2.61
C ALA A 129 6.13 19.22 -2.97
N SER A 130 5.02 19.80 -3.47
CA SER A 130 3.85 19.04 -3.91
C SER A 130 4.12 18.20 -5.16
N CYS A 131 4.98 18.68 -6.05
CA CYS A 131 5.40 17.94 -7.24
C CYS A 131 6.32 16.78 -6.88
N ALA A 132 7.21 16.96 -5.90
CA ALA A 132 8.10 15.90 -5.42
C ALA A 132 7.32 14.72 -4.81
N ALA A 133 6.34 15.01 -3.96
CA ALA A 133 5.48 13.97 -3.36
C ALA A 133 4.67 13.21 -4.43
N ARG A 134 4.08 13.93 -5.39
CA ARG A 134 3.33 13.31 -6.50
C ARG A 134 4.23 12.45 -7.39
N ASN A 135 5.46 12.90 -7.67
CA ASN A 135 6.42 12.13 -8.43
C ASN A 135 6.85 10.85 -7.70
N MET A 136 7.08 10.93 -6.38
CA MET A 136 7.37 9.74 -5.56
C MET A 136 6.18 8.77 -5.53
N TRP A 137 4.95 9.29 -5.49
CA TRP A 137 3.75 8.46 -5.54
C TRP A 137 3.60 7.72 -6.87
N ASN A 138 3.87 8.39 -7.99
CA ASN A 138 3.83 7.77 -9.32
C ASN A 138 4.89 6.66 -9.49
N GLU A 139 6.04 6.80 -8.82
CA GLU A 139 7.11 5.80 -8.80
C GLU A 139 6.93 4.73 -7.71
N LEU A 140 5.90 4.84 -6.87
CA LEU A 140 5.71 4.00 -5.68
C LEU A 140 5.77 2.50 -5.97
N PRO A 141 5.06 1.96 -7.00
CA PRO A 141 5.12 0.54 -7.31
C PRO A 141 6.54 0.08 -7.65
N ALA A 142 7.31 0.90 -8.38
CA ALA A 142 8.66 0.56 -8.81
C ALA A 142 9.63 0.42 -7.63
N TYR A 143 9.44 1.19 -6.54
CA TYR A 143 10.24 1.00 -5.33
C TYR A 143 10.09 -0.42 -4.78
N PHE A 144 8.88 -0.98 -4.81
CA PHE A 144 8.60 -2.34 -4.34
C PHE A 144 8.80 -3.43 -5.39
N GLY A 145 9.28 -3.10 -6.59
CA GLY A 145 9.44 -4.05 -7.69
C GLY A 145 8.13 -4.49 -8.35
N LEU A 146 7.08 -3.69 -8.20
CA LEU A 146 5.79 -3.89 -8.87
C LEU A 146 5.74 -3.11 -10.20
N PRO A 147 4.87 -3.52 -11.15
CA PRO A 147 4.66 -2.80 -12.40
C PRO A 147 4.19 -1.36 -12.15
N PRO A 148 4.39 -0.42 -13.09
CA PRO A 148 3.89 0.95 -12.94
C PRO A 148 2.36 0.98 -12.82
N TRP A 149 1.83 2.06 -12.24
CA TRP A 149 0.38 2.23 -12.01
C TRP A 149 -0.46 2.02 -13.27
N GLU A 150 0.04 2.40 -14.45
CA GLU A 150 -0.66 2.20 -15.72
C GLU A 150 -0.94 0.72 -16.03
N GLU A 151 0.04 -0.14 -15.77
CA GLU A 151 -0.11 -1.59 -15.99
C GLU A 151 -0.97 -2.23 -14.90
N ILE A 152 -0.83 -1.76 -13.65
CA ILE A 152 -1.62 -2.22 -12.51
C ILE A 152 -3.13 -1.92 -12.69
N ARG A 153 -3.46 -0.75 -13.25
CA ARG A 153 -4.85 -0.38 -13.53
C ARG A 153 -5.48 -1.23 -14.64
N GLN A 154 -4.67 -1.75 -15.55
CA GLN A 154 -5.14 -2.61 -16.64
C GLN A 154 -5.26 -4.08 -16.23
N SER A 155 -4.50 -4.51 -15.22
CA SER A 155 -4.48 -5.91 -14.77
C SER A 155 -5.56 -6.26 -13.74
N THR A 156 -6.27 -5.27 -13.19
CA THR A 156 -7.33 -5.53 -12.21
C THR A 156 -8.60 -6.00 -12.95
N PRO A 157 -8.97 -7.30 -12.89
CA PRO A 157 -10.15 -7.80 -13.58
C PRO A 157 -11.39 -7.44 -12.78
N LEU A 158 -12.40 -6.85 -13.44
CA LEU A 158 -13.77 -6.77 -12.94
C LEU A 158 -14.41 -8.17 -12.85
#